data_AF-A0A031J0J3-F1
#
_entry.id   AF-A0A031J0J3-F1
#
_cell.length_a   1.000
_cell.length_b   1.000
_cell.length_c   1.000
_cell.angle_alpha   90.00
_cell.angle_beta   90.00
_cell.angle_gamma   90.00
#
_symmetry.space_group_name_H-M   'P 1'
#
loop_
_entity.id
_entity.type
_entity.pdbx_description
1 polymer ?
#
loop_
_entity_poly.entity_id
_entity_poly.type
_entity_poly.pdbx_seq_one_letter_code
_entity_poly.pdbx_strand_id
1 'polypeptide(L)'
;MMIKHLSRAALLLCAGLSTVALAHNPMCECKEIPGEQIQCKGGFSDGSGAPGVTLDVIGYDETILVPGKLGQDSTLTFKKPSAEFYVLFDAGPGHVVEIDQADIQSQ
;
A
#
# COMPACT_ATOMS: atom_id res chain seq x y z
N MET A 1 9.82 -51.49 17.10
CA MET A 1 10.64 -50.25 17.09
C MET A 1 10.59 -49.52 15.73
N MET A 2 10.70 -50.21 14.58
CA MET A 2 10.84 -49.63 13.23
C MET A 2 9.75 -48.62 12.81
N ILE A 3 8.47 -48.90 13.09
CA ILE A 3 7.33 -48.03 12.70
C ILE A 3 7.39 -46.66 13.39
N LYS A 4 7.84 -46.60 14.65
CA LYS A 4 7.98 -45.33 15.41
C LYS A 4 9.10 -44.44 14.88
N HIS A 5 10.14 -45.02 14.26
CA HIS A 5 11.23 -44.26 13.65
C HIS A 5 10.84 -43.72 12.27
N LEU A 6 10.07 -44.48 11.48
CA LEU A 6 9.58 -44.05 10.18
C LEU A 6 8.60 -42.86 10.29
N SER A 7 7.71 -42.88 11.29
CA SER A 7 6.79 -41.76 11.57
C SER A 7 7.50 -40.49 12.05
N ARG A 8 8.62 -40.60 12.76
CA ARG A 8 9.43 -39.45 13.21
C ARG A 8 10.22 -38.82 12.07
N ALA A 9 10.76 -39.64 11.17
CA ALA A 9 11.46 -39.15 9.97
C ALA A 9 10.50 -38.43 9.00
N ALA A 10 9.28 -38.96 8.83
CA ALA A 10 8.26 -38.32 8.00
C ALA A 10 7.79 -36.97 8.55
N LEU A 11 7.63 -36.83 9.87
CA LEU A 11 7.21 -35.57 10.51
C LEU A 11 8.28 -34.47 10.37
N LEU A 12 9.56 -34.80 10.50
CA LEU A 12 10.67 -33.86 10.31
C LEU A 12 10.80 -33.41 8.84
N LEU A 13 10.49 -34.30 7.88
CA LEU A 13 10.51 -33.97 6.46
C LEU A 13 9.38 -33.01 6.06
N CYS A 14 8.17 -33.17 6.64
CA CYS A 14 7.06 -32.26 6.39
C CYS A 14 7.28 -30.85 6.97
N ALA A 15 7.95 -30.73 8.13
CA ALA A 15 8.26 -29.43 8.71
C ALA A 15 9.23 -28.61 7.85
N GLY A 16 10.15 -29.27 7.13
CA GLY A 16 11.14 -28.63 6.25
C GLY A 16 10.58 -28.09 4.91
N LEU A 17 9.32 -28.38 4.58
CA LEU A 17 8.67 -27.94 3.33
C LEU A 17 7.88 -26.63 3.51
N SER A 18 7.98 -25.98 4.68
CA SER A 18 7.28 -24.73 4.96
C SER A 18 7.93 -23.57 4.19
N THR A 19 7.21 -22.97 3.23
CA THR A 19 7.65 -21.77 2.52
C THR A 19 7.48 -20.53 3.39
N VAL A 20 8.42 -19.58 3.29
CA VAL A 20 8.28 -18.27 3.92
C VAL A 20 7.27 -17.45 3.12
N ALA A 21 6.15 -17.05 3.76
CA ALA A 21 5.22 -16.10 3.19
C ALA A 21 5.79 -14.67 3.36
N LEU A 22 6.17 -14.03 2.26
CA LEU A 22 6.57 -12.62 2.22
C LEU A 22 5.31 -11.78 1.96
N ALA A 23 4.68 -11.31 3.04
CA ALA A 23 3.55 -10.39 2.96
C ALA A 23 4.00 -9.01 3.41
N HIS A 24 4.18 -8.08 2.45
CA HIS A 24 4.34 -6.67 2.77
C HIS A 24 2.99 -5.98 2.79
N ASN A 25 2.80 -5.04 3.71
CA ASN A 25 1.57 -4.27 3.79
C ASN A 25 1.73 -2.97 2.99
N PRO A 26 0.76 -2.56 2.15
CA PRO A 26 0.80 -1.28 1.49
C PRO A 26 0.80 -0.15 2.52
N MET A 27 1.54 0.92 2.22
CA MET A 27 1.63 2.13 3.03
C MET A 27 1.57 3.34 2.12
N CYS A 28 0.85 4.37 2.54
CA CYS A 28 0.83 5.65 1.86
C CYS A 28 0.78 6.77 2.89
N GLU A 29 1.52 7.84 2.63
CA GLU A 29 1.54 9.04 3.47
C GLU A 29 1.34 10.26 2.56
N CYS A 30 0.47 11.17 2.96
CA CYS A 30 0.21 12.42 2.27
C CYS A 30 0.45 13.61 3.20
N LYS A 31 0.97 14.69 2.62
CA LYS A 31 1.21 15.95 3.31
C LYS A 31 0.87 17.13 2.40
N GLU A 32 0.38 18.20 3.00
CA GLU A 32 0.31 19.48 2.30
C GLU A 32 1.73 20.04 2.08
N ILE A 33 1.97 20.62 0.92
CA ILE A 33 3.22 21.30 0.56
C ILE A 33 2.88 22.71 0.02
N PRO A 34 3.85 23.63 -0.12
CA PRO A 34 3.56 25.00 -0.52
C PRO A 34 2.89 25.08 -1.90
N GLY A 35 2.04 26.09 -2.06
CA GLY A 35 1.34 26.35 -3.33
C GLY A 35 0.03 25.57 -3.50
N GLU A 36 -0.70 25.28 -2.40
CA GLU A 36 -1.99 24.56 -2.42
C GLU A 36 -1.88 23.16 -3.05
N GLN A 37 -0.77 22.48 -2.76
CA GLN A 37 -0.48 21.16 -3.30
C GLN A 37 -0.44 20.14 -2.17
N ILE A 38 -0.76 18.90 -2.52
CA ILE A 38 -0.58 17.72 -1.68
C ILE A 38 0.43 16.84 -2.38
N GLN A 39 1.38 16.32 -1.61
CA GLN A 39 2.30 15.29 -2.05
C GLN A 39 2.05 14.02 -1.26
N CYS A 40 1.79 12.93 -1.98
CA CYS A 40 1.66 11.60 -1.43
C CYS A 40 2.85 10.75 -1.84
N LYS A 41 3.29 9.86 -0.95
CA LYS A 41 4.27 8.83 -1.21
C LYS A 41 3.69 7.48 -0.85
N GLY A 42 3.70 6.55 -1.80
CA GLY A 42 3.31 5.15 -1.56
C GLY A 42 4.52 4.22 -1.45
N GLY A 43 4.30 3.06 -0.86
CA GLY A 43 5.30 2.02 -0.69
C GLY A 43 4.74 0.84 0.09
N PHE A 44 5.65 0.02 0.63
CA PHE A 44 5.29 -1.17 1.39
C PHE A 44 6.09 -1.26 2.70
N SER A 45 5.56 -2.01 3.67
CA SER A 45 6.14 -2.15 5.01
C SER A 45 7.52 -2.79 5.06
N ASP A 46 7.99 -3.39 3.96
CA ASP A 46 9.34 -3.93 3.80
C ASP A 46 10.36 -2.88 3.31
N GLY A 47 9.91 -1.63 3.10
CA GLY A 47 10.73 -0.52 2.63
C GLY A 47 10.82 -0.40 1.11
N SER A 48 10.19 -1.29 0.35
CA SER A 48 10.12 -1.17 -1.10
C SER A 48 9.18 -0.03 -1.55
N GLY A 49 9.51 0.59 -2.68
CA GLY A 49 8.69 1.61 -3.33
C GLY A 49 7.57 1.02 -4.18
N ALA A 50 6.68 1.88 -4.67
CA ALA A 50 5.51 1.52 -5.45
C ALA A 50 5.38 2.31 -6.78
N PRO A 51 6.44 2.41 -7.61
CA PRO A 51 6.36 3.19 -8.85
C PRO A 51 5.30 2.62 -9.80
N GLY A 52 4.49 3.50 -10.40
CA GLY A 52 3.43 3.14 -11.35
C GLY A 52 2.14 2.60 -10.73
N VAL A 53 2.13 2.37 -9.41
CA VAL A 53 0.92 1.99 -8.68
C VAL A 53 -0.08 3.15 -8.69
N THR A 54 -1.37 2.81 -8.75
CA THR A 54 -2.44 3.81 -8.82
C THR A 54 -2.52 4.60 -7.52
N LEU A 55 -2.63 5.92 -7.66
CA LEU A 55 -2.94 6.83 -6.56
C LEU A 55 -3.96 7.85 -7.09
N ASP A 56 -5.24 7.57 -6.82
CA ASP A 56 -6.35 8.39 -7.27
C ASP A 56 -6.85 9.27 -6.12
N VAL A 57 -7.33 10.47 -6.46
CA VAL A 57 -8.00 11.37 -5.53
C VAL A 57 -9.49 11.31 -5.83
N ILE A 58 -10.27 10.87 -4.87
CA ILE A 58 -11.67 10.48 -5.06
C ILE A 58 -12.54 11.30 -4.11
N GLY A 59 -13.62 11.88 -4.63
CA GLY A 59 -14.63 12.54 -3.82
C GLY A 59 -15.46 11.52 -3.04
N TYR A 60 -16.07 11.92 -1.92
CA TYR A 60 -16.95 11.03 -1.16
C TYR A 60 -18.23 10.61 -1.89
N ASP A 61 -18.50 11.19 -3.08
CA ASP A 61 -19.53 10.75 -4.00
C ASP A 61 -19.04 9.69 -5.01
N GLU A 62 -17.85 9.13 -4.78
CA GLU A 62 -17.15 8.15 -5.62
C GLU A 62 -16.65 8.72 -6.97
N THR A 63 -16.69 10.04 -7.16
CA THR A 63 -16.15 10.68 -8.37
C THR A 63 -14.63 10.73 -8.29
N ILE A 64 -13.93 10.23 -9.31
CA ILE A 64 -12.49 10.45 -9.45
C ILE A 64 -12.24 11.93 -9.80
N LEU A 65 -11.70 12.68 -8.85
CA LEU A 65 -11.37 14.10 -8.99
C LEU A 65 -10.01 14.29 -9.68
N VAL A 66 -9.03 13.45 -9.33
CA VAL A 66 -7.70 13.43 -9.95
C VAL A 66 -7.27 11.98 -10.16
N PRO A 67 -7.26 11.46 -11.40
CA PRO A 67 -6.66 10.16 -11.69
C PRO A 67 -5.13 10.26 -11.63
N GLY A 68 -4.47 9.25 -11.09
CA GLY A 68 -3.03 9.32 -10.83
C GLY A 68 -2.30 7.99 -10.72
N LYS A 69 -0.99 8.08 -10.93
CA LYS A 69 -0.03 6.99 -10.68
C LYS A 69 1.20 7.55 -10.03
N LEU A 70 1.79 6.77 -9.12
CA LEU A 70 3.05 7.12 -8.49
C LEU A 70 4.19 7.19 -9.52
N GLY A 71 5.03 8.22 -9.41
CA GLY A 71 6.23 8.38 -10.20
C GLY A 71 7.32 7.36 -9.86
N GLN A 72 8.48 7.48 -10.52
CA GLN A 72 9.62 6.57 -10.31
C GLN A 72 10.17 6.61 -8.87
N ASP A 73 10.00 7.73 -8.17
CA ASP A 73 10.35 7.89 -6.76
C ASP A 73 9.22 7.49 -5.80
N SER A 74 8.16 6.87 -6.34
CA SER A 74 6.94 6.49 -5.62
C SER A 74 6.13 7.65 -5.05
N THR A 75 6.26 8.84 -5.64
CA THR A 75 5.48 10.03 -5.23
C THR A 75 4.47 10.48 -6.29
N LEU A 76 3.40 11.14 -5.84
CA LEU A 76 2.51 11.92 -6.70
C LEU A 76 2.22 13.25 -6.00
N THR A 77 2.37 14.36 -6.73
CA THR A 77 1.96 15.69 -6.28
C THR A 77 0.77 16.14 -7.12
N PHE A 78 -0.26 16.64 -6.46
CA PHE A 78 -1.46 17.18 -7.11
C PHE A 78 -1.94 18.45 -6.40
N LYS A 79 -2.72 19.27 -7.11
CA LYS A 79 -3.37 20.44 -6.51
C LYS A 79 -4.49 19.97 -5.57
N LYS A 80 -4.56 20.52 -4.36
CA LYS A 80 -5.63 20.19 -3.40
C LYS A 80 -7.01 20.47 -4.03
N PRO A 81 -7.90 19.46 -4.14
CA PRO A 81 -9.26 19.67 -4.61
C PRO A 81 -10.03 20.63 -3.70
N SER A 82 -10.99 21.35 -4.28
CA SER A 82 -11.93 22.19 -3.50
C SER A 82 -13.09 21.40 -2.91
N ALA A 83 -13.40 20.23 -3.48
CA ALA A 83 -14.38 19.30 -2.94
C ALA A 83 -13.76 18.43 -1.85
N GLU A 84 -14.58 17.90 -0.95
CA GLU A 84 -14.16 16.90 0.04
C GLU A 84 -13.71 15.61 -0.66
N PHE A 85 -12.63 14.99 -0.19
CA PHE A 85 -11.99 13.87 -0.86
C PHE A 85 -11.24 12.92 0.10
N TYR A 86 -10.86 11.77 -0.43
CA TYR A 86 -9.83 10.89 0.10
C TYR A 86 -8.87 10.49 -1.01
N VAL A 87 -7.68 10.03 -0.63
CA VAL A 87 -6.67 9.50 -1.54
C VAL A 87 -6.71 7.98 -1.47
N LEU A 88 -6.89 7.32 -2.62
CA LEU A 88 -6.83 5.87 -2.76
C LEU A 88 -5.48 5.46 -3.36
N PHE A 89 -4.67 4.77 -2.56
CA PHE A 89 -3.51 4.01 -3.05
C PHE A 89 -3.92 2.56 -3.26
N ASP A 90 -3.96 2.10 -4.52
CA ASP A 90 -4.44 0.77 -4.90
C ASP A 90 -3.30 -0.11 -5.42
N ALA A 91 -2.78 -0.98 -4.53
CA ALA A 91 -1.77 -1.99 -4.86
C ALA A 91 -2.39 -3.35 -5.25
N GLY A 92 -3.71 -3.42 -5.45
CA GLY A 92 -4.45 -4.60 -5.90
C GLY A 92 -5.56 -5.05 -4.93
N PRO A 93 -6.37 -6.06 -5.30
CA PRO A 93 -7.52 -6.49 -4.51
C PRO A 93 -7.15 -6.84 -3.06
N GLY A 94 -7.76 -6.13 -2.10
CA GLY A 94 -7.49 -6.29 -0.68
C GLY A 94 -6.20 -5.64 -0.16
N HIS A 95 -5.43 -4.97 -1.03
CA HIS A 95 -4.20 -4.25 -0.71
C HIS A 95 -4.34 -2.76 -1.10
N VAL A 96 -5.27 -2.09 -0.43
CA VAL A 96 -5.54 -0.66 -0.63
C VAL A 96 -5.24 0.12 0.65
N VAL A 97 -4.85 1.38 0.49
CA VAL A 97 -4.75 2.35 1.59
C VAL A 97 -5.58 3.57 1.19
N GLU A 98 -6.47 3.97 2.09
CA GLU A 98 -7.26 5.19 1.95
C GLU A 98 -6.77 6.21 2.96
N ILE A 99 -6.53 7.44 2.51
CA ILE A 99 -6.14 8.55 3.37
C ILE A 99 -7.23 9.60 3.25
N ASP A 100 -7.98 9.78 4.33
CA ASP A 100 -8.96 10.85 4.43
C ASP A 100 -8.26 12.21 4.39
N GLN A 101 -8.83 13.21 3.72
CA GLN A 101 -8.26 14.55 3.70
C GLN A 101 -8.01 15.14 5.09
N ALA A 102 -8.79 14.74 6.10
CA ALA A 102 -8.65 15.21 7.48
C ALA A 102 -7.39 14.67 8.15
N ASP A 103 -6.87 13.53 7.67
CA ASP A 103 -5.65 12.90 8.16
C ASP A 103 -4.40 13.37 7.39
N ILE A 104 -4.55 14.21 6.37
CA ILE A 104 -3.43 14.79 5.63
C ILE A 104 -2.75 15.84 6.51
N GLN A 105 -1.48 15.61 6.79
CA GLN A 105 -0.68 16.49 7.66
C GLN A 105 -0.47 17.85 6.99
N SER A 106 -0.85 18.92 7.70
CA SER A 106 -0.44 20.28 7.36
C SER A 106 1.04 20.47 7.65
N GLN A 107 1.74 21.19 6.78
CA GLN A 107 3.15 21.56 6.99
C GLN A 107 3.37 22.51 8.16
#